data_AF-A0A429TPF6-F1
#
_entry.id   AF-A0A429TPF6-F1
#
_cell.length_a   1.000
_cell.length_b   1.000
_cell.length_c   1.000
_cell.angle_alpha   90.00
_cell.angle_beta   90.00
_cell.angle_gamma   90.00
#
_symmetry.space_group_name_H-M   'P 1'
#
loop_
_entity.id
_entity.type
_entity.pdbx_description
1 polymer ?
#
loop_
_entity_poly.entity_id
_entity_poly.type
_entity_poly.pdbx_seq_one_letter_code
_entity_poly.pdbx_strand_id
1 'polypeptide(L)'
;MSEQNSGASPVPPLDSATSAGLEIAMRWGAALGGPEQLKIAFDALEPQLKREHQIKLKQMEMLAKAAERSAREKREGRNHAFRMTGVIVGAVISTAMLGAGVYVAKDVWWLSTLLCGPSLIALVKIFVLRRSDPDDVKLLGRAARGASNAAAQAPPPPGPTQ
;
A
#
# COMPACT_ATOMS: atom_id res chain seq x y z
N MET A 1 -25.82 44.24 5.93
CA MET A 1 -24.60 44.05 6.75
C MET A 1 -25.02 43.84 8.19
N SER A 2 -25.06 42.58 8.63
CA SER A 2 -25.09 42.23 10.05
C SER A 2 -24.34 40.91 10.20
N GLU A 3 -23.13 41.03 10.74
CA GLU A 3 -22.16 39.98 10.97
C GLU A 3 -22.55 39.09 12.15
N GLN A 4 -22.38 37.79 11.92
CA GLN A 4 -21.81 36.78 12.82
C GLN A 4 -22.11 36.93 14.33
N ASN A 5 -23.17 36.25 14.74
CA ASN A 5 -23.32 35.78 16.11
C ASN A 5 -22.25 34.71 16.39
N SER A 6 -21.42 35.03 17.37
CA SER A 6 -20.25 34.27 17.82
C SER A 6 -20.58 32.82 18.14
N GLY A 7 -19.71 31.92 17.66
CA GLY A 7 -19.65 30.55 18.13
C GLY A 7 -19.27 30.48 19.60
N ALA A 8 -20.22 30.06 20.44
CA ALA A 8 -19.93 29.48 21.74
C ALA A 8 -20.71 28.17 21.80
N SER A 9 -20.00 27.07 21.55
CA SER A 9 -20.55 25.73 21.76
C SER A 9 -20.93 25.61 23.24
N PRO A 10 -22.17 25.26 23.59
CA PRO A 10 -22.58 25.17 24.99
C PRO A 10 -21.87 23.96 25.59
N VAL A 11 -20.87 24.23 26.43
CA VAL A 11 -20.33 23.20 27.33
C VAL A 11 -21.51 22.80 28.22
N PRO A 12 -21.98 21.54 28.18
CA PRO A 12 -23.09 21.15 29.02
C PRO A 12 -22.66 21.31 30.48
N PRO A 13 -23.45 22.01 31.32
CA PRO A 13 -23.12 22.16 32.72
C PRO A 13 -23.08 20.76 33.36
N LEU A 14 -21.91 20.34 33.83
CA LEU A 14 -21.70 19.03 34.47
C LEU A 14 -22.68 18.81 35.64
N ASP A 15 -23.20 19.89 36.22
CA ASP A 15 -24.11 19.91 37.35
C ASP A 15 -25.53 19.43 37.02
N SER A 16 -25.99 19.59 35.77
CA SER A 16 -27.35 19.17 35.37
C SER A 16 -27.43 17.68 35.08
N ALA A 17 -26.38 17.11 34.47
CA ALA A 17 -26.30 15.68 34.22
C ALA A 17 -26.12 14.88 35.52
N THR A 18 -25.36 15.42 36.47
CA THR A 18 -25.21 14.81 37.80
C THR A 18 -26.46 14.98 38.66
N SER A 19 -27.14 16.13 38.62
CA SER A 19 -28.40 16.30 39.39
C SER A 19 -29.53 15.42 38.83
N ALA A 20 -29.66 15.32 37.51
CA ALA A 20 -30.61 14.41 36.87
C ALA A 20 -30.28 12.93 37.19
N GLY A 21 -29.00 12.57 37.18
CA GLY A 21 -28.55 11.24 37.58
C GLY A 21 -28.90 10.91 39.03
N LEU A 22 -28.74 11.87 39.95
CA LEU A 22 -29.08 11.72 41.37
C LEU A 22 -30.59 11.58 41.59
N GLU A 23 -31.40 12.37 40.87
CA GLU A 23 -32.86 12.30 40.94
C GLU A 23 -33.37 10.92 40.46
N ILE A 24 -32.79 10.41 39.37
CA ILE A 24 -33.10 9.06 38.86
C ILE A 24 -32.71 8.01 39.91
N ALA A 25 -31.50 8.08 40.46
CA ALA A 25 -31.05 7.14 41.49
C ALA A 25 -31.97 7.14 42.73
N MET A 26 -32.44 8.31 43.16
CA MET A 26 -33.42 8.42 44.27
C MET A 26 -34.78 7.82 43.91
N ARG A 27 -35.29 8.03 42.69
CA ARG A 27 -36.56 7.42 42.23
C ARG A 27 -36.48 5.90 42.16
N TRP A 28 -35.35 5.35 41.71
CA TRP A 28 -35.11 3.90 41.72
C TRP A 28 -34.97 3.36 43.15
N GLY A 29 -34.28 4.08 44.03
CA GLY A 29 -34.16 3.71 45.45
C GLY A 29 -35.51 3.68 46.17
N ALA A 30 -36.40 4.63 45.85
CA ALA A 30 -37.76 4.64 46.38
C ALA A 30 -38.63 3.50 45.80
N ALA A 31 -38.50 3.18 44.51
CA ALA A 31 -39.26 2.12 43.85
C ALA A 31 -38.84 0.70 44.29
N LEU A 32 -37.57 0.50 44.61
CA LEU A 32 -36.99 -0.79 45.02
C LEU A 32 -37.00 -1.01 46.55
N GLY A 33 -37.65 -0.14 47.33
CA GLY A 33 -37.82 -0.36 48.77
C GLY A 33 -36.64 0.09 49.65
N GLY A 34 -35.80 1.00 49.16
CA GLY A 34 -34.75 1.67 49.92
C GLY A 34 -33.35 1.57 49.30
N PRO A 35 -32.39 2.40 49.76
CA PRO A 35 -31.02 2.46 49.21
C PRO A 35 -30.23 1.15 49.39
N GLU A 36 -30.55 0.36 50.42
CA GLU A 36 -29.92 -0.95 50.68
C GLU A 36 -30.28 -1.99 49.62
N GLN A 37 -31.54 -2.04 49.18
CA GLN A 37 -31.95 -2.97 48.10
C GLN A 37 -31.38 -2.57 46.75
N LEU A 38 -31.25 -1.27 46.49
CA LEU A 38 -30.60 -0.75 45.29
C LEU A 38 -29.13 -1.21 45.23
N LYS A 39 -28.42 -1.18 46.37
CA LYS A 39 -27.02 -1.62 46.46
C LYS A 39 -26.88 -3.12 46.19
N ILE A 40 -27.78 -3.94 46.75
CA ILE A 40 -27.82 -5.40 46.49
C ILE A 40 -28.10 -5.68 45.01
N ALA A 41 -29.03 -4.93 44.39
CA ALA A 41 -29.34 -5.06 42.98
C ALA A 41 -28.15 -4.66 42.08
N PHE A 42 -27.41 -3.59 42.43
CA PHE A 42 -26.19 -3.19 41.73
C PHE A 42 -25.05 -4.19 41.89
N ASP A 43 -24.84 -4.75 43.09
CA ASP A 43 -23.83 -5.80 43.33
C ASP A 43 -24.13 -7.06 42.51
N ALA A 44 -25.41 -7.40 42.32
CA ALA A 44 -25.83 -8.51 41.46
C ALA A 44 -25.67 -8.20 39.96
N LEU A 45 -25.78 -6.92 39.56
CA LEU A 45 -25.70 -6.47 38.17
C LEU A 45 -24.26 -6.22 37.68
N GLU A 46 -23.36 -5.81 38.58
CA GLU A 46 -21.93 -5.62 38.30
C GLU A 46 -21.27 -6.77 37.53
N PRO A 47 -21.43 -8.06 37.91
CA PRO A 47 -20.80 -9.15 37.20
C PRO A 47 -21.33 -9.31 35.77
N GLN A 48 -22.60 -8.99 35.51
CA GLN A 48 -23.17 -9.00 34.16
C GLN A 48 -22.58 -7.89 33.30
N LEU A 49 -22.52 -6.66 33.84
CA LEU A 49 -22.01 -5.50 33.11
C LEU A 49 -20.53 -5.66 32.77
N LYS A 50 -19.72 -6.21 33.69
CA LYS A 50 -18.31 -6.53 33.45
C LYS A 50 -18.14 -7.55 32.33
N ARG A 51 -18.99 -8.59 32.27
CA ARG A 51 -18.95 -9.60 31.19
C ARG A 51 -19.30 -8.98 29.83
N GLU A 52 -20.38 -8.20 29.75
CA GLU A 52 -20.76 -7.54 28.50
C GLU A 52 -19.71 -6.55 28.02
N HIS A 53 -19.14 -5.77 28.93
CA HIS A 53 -18.08 -4.83 28.60
C HIS A 53 -16.83 -5.54 28.05
N GLN A 54 -16.42 -6.65 28.69
CA GLN A 54 -15.32 -7.47 28.19
C GLN A 54 -15.62 -8.06 26.80
N ILE A 55 -16.85 -8.48 26.54
CA ILE A 55 -17.25 -8.99 25.22
C ILE A 55 -17.16 -7.87 24.18
N LYS A 56 -17.69 -6.68 24.48
CA LYS A 56 -17.61 -5.52 23.58
C LYS A 56 -16.17 -5.10 23.30
N LEU A 57 -15.30 -5.08 24.32
CA LEU A 57 -13.88 -4.80 24.13
C LEU A 57 -13.21 -5.82 23.21
N LYS A 58 -13.45 -7.11 23.44
CA LYS A 58 -12.92 -8.18 22.58
C LYS A 58 -13.45 -8.09 21.14
N GLN A 59 -14.71 -7.73 20.95
CA GLN A 59 -15.30 -7.52 19.63
C GLN A 59 -14.65 -6.34 18.91
N MET A 60 -14.47 -5.20 19.58
CA MET A 60 -13.79 -4.04 19.01
C MET A 60 -12.34 -4.36 18.68
N GLU A 61 -11.64 -5.11 19.53
CA GLU A 61 -10.28 -5.56 19.27
C GLU A 61 -10.20 -6.50 18.05
N MET A 62 -11.14 -7.43 17.93
CA MET A 62 -11.23 -8.33 16.78
C MET A 62 -11.51 -7.57 15.48
N LEU A 63 -12.42 -6.59 15.51
CA LEU A 63 -12.74 -5.73 14.37
C LEU A 63 -11.53 -4.87 13.98
N ALA A 64 -10.83 -4.28 14.95
CA ALA A 64 -9.63 -3.49 14.70
C ALA A 64 -8.53 -4.33 14.05
N LYS A 65 -8.28 -5.54 14.57
CA LYS A 65 -7.32 -6.49 13.99
C LYS A 65 -7.71 -6.93 12.58
N ALA A 66 -9.00 -7.18 12.33
CA ALA A 66 -9.48 -7.54 10.99
C ALA A 66 -9.31 -6.38 9.99
N ALA A 67 -9.64 -5.16 10.41
CA ALA A 67 -9.44 -3.96 9.61
C ALA A 67 -7.95 -3.75 9.28
N GLU A 68 -7.06 -3.91 10.26
CA GLU A 68 -5.61 -3.79 10.06
C GLU A 68 -5.07 -4.81 9.05
N ARG A 69 -5.48 -6.08 9.15
CA ARG A 69 -5.12 -7.12 8.17
C ARG A 69 -5.59 -6.76 6.77
N SER A 70 -6.85 -6.36 6.62
CA SER A 70 -7.40 -5.98 5.31
C SER A 70 -6.69 -4.76 4.70
N ALA A 71 -6.27 -3.80 5.53
CA ALA A 71 -5.52 -2.63 5.10
C ALA A 71 -4.11 -3.02 4.65
N ARG A 72 -3.48 -3.96 5.36
CA ARG A 72 -2.15 -4.49 5.01
C ARG A 72 -2.18 -5.26 3.70
N GLU A 73 -3.13 -6.17 3.51
CA GLU A 73 -3.31 -6.92 2.27
C GLU A 73 -3.53 -6.00 1.06
N LYS A 74 -4.36 -4.96 1.21
CA LYS A 74 -4.57 -3.95 0.15
C LYS A 74 -3.29 -3.16 -0.18
N ARG A 75 -2.45 -2.85 0.82
CA ARG A 75 -1.16 -2.16 0.60
C ARG A 75 -0.17 -3.07 -0.14
N GLU A 76 -0.11 -4.34 0.25
CA GLU A 76 0.77 -5.34 -0.39
C GLU A 76 0.34 -5.59 -1.84
N GLY A 77 -0.97 -5.71 -2.12
CA GLY A 77 -1.49 -5.88 -3.47
C GLY A 77 -1.24 -4.68 -4.40
N ARG A 78 -1.39 -3.44 -3.91
CA ARG A 78 -1.14 -2.24 -4.72
C ARG A 78 0.32 -2.09 -5.12
N ASN A 79 1.23 -2.35 -4.17
CA ASN A 79 2.67 -2.29 -4.45
C ASN A 79 3.08 -3.35 -5.46
N HIS A 80 2.50 -4.56 -5.37
CA HIS A 80 2.73 -5.61 -6.34
C HIS A 80 2.21 -5.23 -7.73
N ALA A 81 1.02 -4.63 -7.81
CA ALA A 81 0.43 -4.18 -9.07
C ALA A 81 1.27 -3.08 -9.75
N PHE A 82 1.64 -2.02 -9.01
CA PHE A 82 2.46 -0.93 -9.56
C PHE A 82 3.84 -1.38 -10.01
N ARG A 83 4.47 -2.31 -9.27
CA ARG A 83 5.75 -2.88 -9.66
C ARG A 83 5.64 -3.71 -10.94
N MET A 84 4.54 -4.46 -11.11
CA MET A 84 4.29 -5.22 -12.34
C MET A 84 3.96 -4.34 -13.54
N THR A 85 3.15 -3.29 -13.38
CA THR A 85 2.85 -2.37 -14.48
C THR A 85 4.08 -1.60 -14.92
N GLY A 86 4.94 -1.15 -14.00
CA GLY A 86 6.21 -0.51 -14.35
C GLY A 86 7.10 -1.41 -15.22
N VAL A 87 7.18 -2.71 -14.90
CA VAL A 87 7.94 -3.69 -15.69
C VAL A 87 7.32 -3.91 -17.08
N ILE A 88 6.00 -4.05 -17.17
CA ILE A 88 5.30 -4.24 -18.46
C ILE A 88 5.51 -3.02 -19.37
N VAL A 89 5.33 -1.80 -18.83
CA VAL A 89 5.51 -0.56 -19.59
C VAL A 89 6.96 -0.43 -20.07
N GLY A 90 7.94 -0.70 -19.21
CA GLY A 90 9.35 -0.69 -19.60
C GLY A 90 9.66 -1.70 -20.72
N ALA A 91 9.10 -2.90 -20.65
CA ALA A 91 9.27 -3.93 -21.69
C ALA A 91 8.67 -3.51 -23.04
N VAL A 92 7.46 -2.94 -23.02
CA VAL A 92 6.79 -2.43 -24.23
C VAL A 92 7.62 -1.31 -24.86
N ILE A 93 8.11 -0.36 -24.05
CA ILE A 93 8.95 0.75 -24.54
C ILE A 93 10.25 0.23 -25.15
N SER A 94 10.94 -0.71 -24.49
CA SER A 94 12.19 -1.29 -25.02
C SER A 94 11.96 -2.02 -26.34
N THR A 95 10.87 -2.80 -26.44
CA THR A 95 10.51 -3.52 -27.67
C THR A 95 10.17 -2.54 -28.79
N ALA A 96 9.44 -1.46 -28.49
CA ALA A 96 9.11 -0.42 -29.46
C ALA A 96 10.37 0.30 -29.95
N MET A 97 11.30 0.62 -29.06
CA MET A 97 12.55 1.30 -29.44
C MET A 97 13.45 0.41 -30.32
N LEU A 98 13.50 -0.89 -30.02
CA LEU A 98 14.23 -1.86 -30.83
C LEU A 98 13.58 -2.01 -32.22
N GLY A 99 12.25 -2.15 -32.26
CA GLY A 99 11.50 -2.21 -33.51
C GLY A 99 11.68 -0.96 -34.38
N ALA A 100 11.68 0.22 -33.76
CA ALA A 100 11.95 1.49 -34.46
C ALA A 100 13.38 1.53 -35.03
N GLY A 101 14.38 1.09 -34.27
CA GLY A 101 15.77 1.01 -34.74
C GLY A 101 15.94 0.08 -35.94
N VAL A 102 15.29 -1.10 -35.92
CA VAL A 102 15.30 -2.05 -37.04
C VAL A 102 14.58 -1.48 -38.27
N TYR A 103 13.52 -0.71 -38.06
CA TYR A 103 12.77 -0.10 -39.16
C TYR A 103 13.56 1.00 -39.89
N VAL A 104 14.41 1.74 -39.15
CA VAL A 104 15.22 2.85 -39.67
C VAL A 104 16.51 2.36 -40.34
N ALA A 105 17.16 1.32 -39.83
CA ALA A 105 18.40 0.77 -40.40
C ALA A 105 18.13 -0.47 -41.29
N LYS A 106 17.47 -0.26 -42.43
CA LYS A 106 17.10 -1.36 -43.34
C LYS A 106 18.28 -2.00 -44.07
N ASP A 107 19.35 -1.25 -44.36
CA ASP A 107 20.42 -1.70 -45.26
C ASP A 107 21.44 -2.69 -44.63
N VAL A 108 21.38 -2.97 -43.32
CA VAL A 108 22.37 -3.85 -42.64
C VAL A 108 21.73 -4.81 -41.62
N TRP A 109 20.56 -5.35 -41.96
CA TRP A 109 19.76 -6.26 -41.12
C TRP A 109 20.49 -7.53 -40.61
N TRP A 110 21.50 -8.00 -41.35
CA TRP A 110 22.31 -9.20 -41.03
C TRP A 110 23.32 -8.97 -39.89
N LEU A 111 23.91 -7.77 -39.77
CA LEU A 111 24.84 -7.45 -38.68
C LEU A 111 24.09 -7.32 -37.35
N SER A 112 22.90 -6.73 -37.36
CA SER A 112 22.05 -6.64 -36.17
C SER A 112 21.59 -8.00 -35.69
N THR A 113 21.30 -8.95 -36.57
CA THR A 113 20.87 -10.30 -36.14
C THR A 113 22.01 -11.12 -35.53
N LEU A 114 23.23 -11.03 -36.06
CA LEU A 114 24.41 -11.69 -35.49
C LEU A 114 24.86 -11.08 -34.15
N LEU A 115 24.83 -9.75 -34.03
CA LEU A 115 25.27 -9.04 -32.83
C LEU A 115 24.18 -8.99 -31.74
N CYS A 116 22.91 -8.96 -32.13
CA CYS A 116 21.77 -8.86 -31.20
C CYS A 116 21.15 -10.23 -30.86
N GLY A 117 21.36 -11.28 -31.67
CA GLY A 117 20.74 -12.60 -31.49
C GLY A 117 20.92 -13.21 -30.08
N PRO A 118 22.14 -13.27 -29.52
CA PRO A 118 22.35 -13.81 -28.18
C PRO A 118 21.76 -12.93 -27.06
N SER A 119 21.88 -11.60 -27.20
CA SER A 119 21.32 -10.63 -26.23
C SER A 119 19.80 -10.59 -26.25
N LEU A 120 19.17 -10.68 -27.43
CA LEU A 120 17.72 -10.78 -27.60
C LEU A 120 17.20 -12.09 -27.05
N ILE A 121 17.87 -13.22 -27.31
CA ILE A 121 17.50 -14.52 -26.74
C ILE A 121 17.62 -14.50 -25.21
N ALA A 122 18.66 -13.88 -24.65
CA ALA A 122 18.79 -13.73 -23.20
C ALA A 122 17.69 -12.85 -22.61
N LEU A 123 17.38 -11.71 -23.22
CA LEU A 123 16.32 -10.81 -22.76
C LEU A 123 14.94 -11.45 -22.88
N VAL A 124 14.64 -12.11 -24.00
CA VAL A 124 13.39 -12.86 -24.19
C VAL A 124 13.30 -14.00 -23.18
N LYS A 125 14.39 -14.73 -22.91
CA LYS A 125 14.40 -15.79 -21.91
C LYS A 125 14.16 -15.25 -20.49
N ILE A 126 14.78 -14.13 -20.13
CA ILE A 126 14.62 -13.45 -18.84
C ILE A 126 13.17 -12.94 -18.67
N PHE A 127 12.56 -12.41 -19.74
CA PHE A 127 11.20 -11.88 -19.72
C PHE A 127 10.12 -12.97 -19.81
N VAL A 128 10.35 -14.04 -20.58
CA VAL A 128 9.39 -15.14 -20.81
C VAL A 128 9.39 -16.14 -19.65
N LEU A 129 10.55 -16.48 -19.06
CA LEU A 129 10.59 -17.39 -17.90
C LEU A 129 10.22 -16.71 -16.57
N ARG A 130 10.02 -15.39 -16.55
CA ARG A 130 9.43 -14.66 -15.43
C ARG A 130 10.06 -14.97 -14.06
N ARG A 131 11.37 -15.24 -14.06
CA ARG A 131 12.18 -15.46 -12.86
C ARG A 131 13.56 -14.85 -13.08
N SER A 132 13.64 -13.53 -13.03
CA SER A 132 14.93 -12.84 -12.96
C SER A 132 15.46 -12.98 -11.54
N ASP A 133 16.35 -13.93 -11.34
CA ASP A 133 17.18 -13.99 -10.14
C ASP A 133 17.99 -12.68 -10.06
N PRO A 134 18.06 -11.97 -8.91
CA PRO A 134 18.79 -10.70 -8.78
C PRO A 134 20.24 -10.75 -9.25
N ASP A 135 20.83 -11.93 -9.38
CA ASP A 135 22.20 -12.10 -9.87
C ASP A 135 22.33 -11.93 -11.39
N ASP A 136 21.30 -12.25 -12.17
CA ASP A 136 21.31 -12.02 -13.63
C ASP A 136 21.32 -10.52 -13.96
N VAL A 137 20.67 -9.70 -13.14
CA VAL A 137 20.64 -8.23 -13.30
C VAL A 137 22.02 -7.62 -13.04
N LYS A 138 22.79 -8.20 -12.11
CA LYS A 138 24.17 -7.78 -11.82
C LYS A 138 25.13 -8.17 -12.94
N LEU A 139 24.94 -9.37 -13.52
CA LEU A 139 25.71 -9.84 -14.66
C LEU A 139 25.42 -9.00 -15.92
N LEU A 140 24.15 -8.66 -16.15
CA LEU A 140 23.75 -7.77 -17.23
C LEU A 140 24.33 -6.36 -17.06
N GLY A 141 24.37 -5.82 -15.85
CA GLY A 141 24.99 -4.51 -15.58
C GLY A 141 26.50 -4.49 -15.84
N ARG A 142 27.20 -5.59 -15.54
CA ARG A 142 28.64 -5.74 -15.87
C ARG A 142 28.86 -5.91 -17.37
N ALA A 143 28.05 -6.73 -18.04
CA ALA A 143 28.13 -6.95 -19.48
C ALA A 143 27.79 -5.67 -20.27
N ALA A 144 26.77 -4.91 -19.84
CA ALA A 144 26.39 -3.64 -20.44
C ALA A 144 27.48 -2.58 -20.29
N ARG A 145 28.10 -2.46 -19.10
CA ARG A 145 29.28 -1.58 -18.93
C ARG A 145 30.47 -2.04 -19.78
N GLY A 146 30.69 -3.34 -19.92
CA GLY A 146 31.71 -3.91 -20.80
C GLY A 146 31.46 -3.54 -22.26
N ALA A 147 30.21 -3.66 -22.73
CA ALA A 147 29.80 -3.33 -24.09
C ALA A 147 29.88 -1.81 -24.36
N SER A 148 29.47 -0.97 -23.42
CA SER A 148 29.62 0.49 -23.52
C SER A 148 31.08 0.91 -23.55
N ASN A 149 31.94 0.30 -22.75
CA ASN A 149 33.38 0.58 -22.78
C ASN A 149 34.04 0.08 -24.07
N ALA A 150 33.61 -1.06 -24.61
CA ALA A 150 34.09 -1.57 -25.89
C ALA A 150 33.62 -0.71 -27.07
N ALA A 151 32.37 -0.23 -27.04
CA ALA A 151 31.83 0.70 -28.02
C ALA A 151 32.52 2.07 -27.96
N ALA A 152 32.89 2.52 -26.75
CA ALA A 152 33.66 3.75 -26.56
C ALA A 152 35.14 3.62 -27.02
N GLN A 153 35.65 2.40 -27.18
CA GLN A 153 36.99 2.11 -27.69
C GLN A 153 37.01 1.71 -29.18
N ALA A 154 35.86 1.72 -29.86
CA ALA A 154 35.82 1.44 -31.29
C ALA A 154 36.55 2.58 -32.06
N PRO A 155 37.55 2.27 -32.90
CA PRO A 155 38.28 3.29 -33.64
C PRO A 155 37.33 4.04 -34.59
N PRO A 156 37.53 5.36 -34.79
CA PRO A 156 36.68 6.16 -35.68
C PRO A 156 36.76 5.60 -37.12
N PRO A 157 35.65 5.61 -37.87
CA PRO A 157 35.64 5.12 -39.24
C PRO A 157 36.65 5.93 -40.09
N PRO A 158 37.40 5.27 -41.00
CA PRO A 158 38.36 5.96 -41.85
C PRO A 158 37.63 7.02 -42.69
N GLY A 159 38.06 8.28 -42.55
CA GLY A 159 37.50 9.40 -43.30
C GLY A 159 37.69 9.20 -44.81
N PRO A 160 36.80 9.78 -45.64
CA PRO A 160 36.88 9.63 -47.08
C PRO A 160 38.17 10.25 -47.61
N THR A 161 38.99 9.45 -48.29
CA THR A 161 40.04 9.94 -49.18
C THR A 161 39.42 10.44 -50.47
N GLN A 162 39.04 11.71 -50.52
CA GLN A 162 39.28 12.66 -51.62
C GLN A 162 38.60 14.00 -51.32
#